data_AF-A0A166RJX0-F1
#
_entry.id   AF-A0A166RJX0-F1
#
_cell.length_a   1.000
_cell.length_b   1.000
_cell.length_c   1.000
_cell.angle_alpha   90.00
_cell.angle_beta   90.00
_cell.angle_gamma   90.00
#
_symmetry.space_group_name_H-M   'P 1'
#
loop_
_entity.id
_entity.type
_entity.pdbx_description
1 polymer ?
#
loop_
_entity_poly.entity_id
_entity_poly.type
_entity_poly.pdbx_seq_one_letter_code
_entity_poly.pdbx_strand_id
1 'polypeptide(L)'
;MSKDLLFDNQMVKSTFWKYRWMITTVLSLIILVTVITFNYNPRASGEVVLTTLATAQTGIFAIVFSVVILGVQLSTSQYAPRLAADFAADQSYQKTIGIFGASISSNIIGLFLFGQLSDSVLTLILVISISLAIGAFFTLYSFVSETLKKTTPEGILTHIQDSMTPESMLSDIEEAAEDPVNPDPFLTLISVIHSFITSKDRAGASLGLDILAERVSTLLGCSTMNRFKEGSPVDQSIKRVCTDQLPSTVEEAVYNDLTQIGLQVSESVKTIGEAAIENSSDRAFEHLITGHINLIDTLEFKSENERIRTEVMDTSGKLLKKAADEGLWDSTAIGTRLMGWVAAASIMMRDQEDSRNNRYSSLLILLFPKLLMKAVNVPATFEDHPIHEWLRLQRSDAHPVARLINSCYGSMAEITSAAIRYELRTEQRIVDWESVAYGWSEGLETLEQSNLDSMKQLWFGTVLYLEYLDAISPDHVMKGFNPHSRHRVSEKIGQKTVAKIKDESLDPSSPIELKPGGANPVEMPLTGIQVPVIPDAEITFREWVSDQVFVFGSGGFVSSSDDEY
;
A
#
# COMPACT_ATOMS: atom_id res chain seq x y z
N MET A 1 11.27 -0.48 -22.50
CA MET A 1 12.51 -0.28 -23.28
C MET A 1 12.34 0.47 -24.61
N SER A 2 11.33 0.22 -25.45
CA SER A 2 11.11 1.03 -26.69
C SER A 2 10.17 2.23 -26.51
N LYS A 3 9.26 2.19 -25.52
CA LYS A 3 8.33 3.30 -25.22
C LYS A 3 8.98 4.44 -24.43
N ASP A 4 9.94 4.12 -23.56
CA ASP A 4 10.62 5.10 -22.69
C ASP A 4 11.54 6.02 -23.52
N LEU A 5 12.23 5.47 -24.52
CA LEU A 5 13.02 6.22 -25.50
C LEU A 5 12.17 7.11 -26.43
N LEU A 6 10.88 6.79 -26.61
CA LEU A 6 9.96 7.57 -27.43
C LEU A 6 9.33 8.74 -26.66
N PHE A 7 9.05 8.56 -25.37
CA PHE A 7 8.54 9.64 -24.50
C PHE A 7 9.62 10.70 -24.21
N ASP A 8 10.85 10.27 -23.94
CA ASP A 8 11.97 11.16 -23.62
C ASP A 8 12.34 12.04 -24.83
N ASN A 9 12.29 11.47 -26.05
CA ASN A 9 12.57 12.18 -27.29
C ASN A 9 11.43 13.16 -27.71
N GLN A 10 10.19 12.95 -27.24
CA GLN A 10 9.09 13.90 -27.46
C GLN A 10 9.11 15.07 -26.47
N MET A 11 9.45 14.82 -25.19
CA MET A 11 9.60 15.91 -24.21
C MET A 11 10.77 16.82 -24.55
N VAL A 12 11.94 16.27 -24.89
CA VAL A 12 13.11 17.06 -25.31
C VAL A 12 12.81 17.88 -26.56
N LYS A 13 12.09 17.32 -27.55
CA LYS A 13 11.67 18.08 -28.74
C LYS A 13 10.74 19.23 -28.41
N SER A 14 9.79 19.08 -27.49
CA SER A 14 8.83 20.15 -27.16
C SER A 14 9.51 21.32 -26.43
N THR A 15 10.44 21.01 -25.51
CA THR A 15 11.19 22.01 -24.75
C THR A 15 12.19 22.74 -25.65
N PHE A 16 12.88 22.00 -26.53
CA PHE A 16 13.82 22.55 -27.51
C PHE A 16 13.13 23.45 -28.54
N TRP A 17 11.89 23.11 -28.97
CA TRP A 17 11.15 23.93 -29.91
C TRP A 17 10.69 25.25 -29.30
N LYS A 18 10.23 25.25 -28.04
CA LYS A 18 9.82 26.47 -27.31
C LYS A 18 10.99 27.43 -27.09
N TYR A 19 12.15 26.93 -26.67
CA TYR A 19 13.35 27.76 -26.50
C TYR A 19 13.87 28.32 -27.83
N ARG A 20 13.76 27.55 -28.93
CA ARG A 20 14.20 28.01 -30.25
C ARG A 20 13.38 29.20 -30.76
N TRP A 21 12.06 29.20 -30.58
CA TRP A 21 11.21 30.33 -30.96
C TRP A 21 11.47 31.57 -30.09
N MET A 22 11.75 31.40 -28.80
CA MET A 22 12.10 32.53 -27.93
C MET A 22 13.45 33.15 -28.30
N ILE A 23 14.46 32.32 -28.62
CA ILE A 23 15.78 32.81 -29.05
C ILE A 23 15.69 33.55 -30.40
N THR A 24 14.91 33.03 -31.35
CA THR A 24 14.76 33.69 -32.65
C THR A 24 13.96 34.99 -32.55
N THR A 25 12.94 35.07 -31.68
CA THR A 25 12.21 36.33 -31.46
C THR A 25 13.08 37.37 -30.75
N VAL A 26 13.86 36.97 -29.74
CA VAL A 26 14.81 37.86 -29.04
C VAL A 26 15.87 38.38 -30.01
N LEU A 27 16.51 37.50 -30.79
CA LEU A 27 17.52 37.91 -31.77
C LEU A 27 16.93 38.82 -32.85
N SER A 28 15.72 38.51 -33.35
CA SER A 28 15.04 39.37 -34.31
C SER A 28 14.70 40.74 -33.74
N LEU A 29 14.30 40.83 -32.47
CA LEU A 29 14.01 42.10 -31.80
C LEU A 29 15.28 42.91 -31.57
N ILE A 30 16.37 42.26 -31.15
CA ILE A 30 17.68 42.91 -30.94
C ILE A 30 18.22 43.46 -32.26
N ILE A 31 18.12 42.70 -33.36
CA ILE A 31 18.53 43.16 -34.69
C ILE A 31 17.67 44.36 -35.12
N LEU A 32 16.35 44.29 -34.94
CA LEU A 32 15.43 45.38 -35.27
C LEU A 32 15.77 46.65 -34.47
N VAL A 33 15.99 46.52 -33.16
CA VAL A 33 16.40 47.64 -32.29
C VAL A 33 17.70 48.24 -32.77
N THR A 34 18.73 47.41 -33.01
CA THR A 34 20.05 47.85 -33.45
C THR A 34 19.96 48.69 -34.73
N VAL A 35 19.17 48.25 -35.71
CA VAL A 35 18.94 48.96 -36.98
C VAL A 35 18.24 50.31 -36.77
N ILE A 36 17.27 50.40 -35.86
CA ILE A 36 16.55 51.64 -35.56
C ILE A 36 17.46 52.64 -34.84
N THR A 37 18.23 52.20 -33.85
CA THR A 37 19.13 53.06 -33.07
C THR A 37 20.35 53.56 -33.85
N PHE A 38 20.80 52.84 -34.88
CA PHE A 38 21.96 53.26 -35.68
C PHE A 38 21.70 54.56 -36.46
N ASN A 39 20.43 54.90 -36.73
CA ASN A 39 20.01 56.13 -37.40
C ASN A 39 19.44 57.20 -36.43
N TYR A 40 19.55 56.98 -35.12
CA TYR A 40 18.94 57.83 -34.09
C TYR A 40 19.97 58.80 -33.48
N ASN A 41 19.56 60.03 -33.16
CA ASN A 41 20.41 60.99 -32.45
C ASN A 41 20.20 60.86 -30.92
N PRO A 42 21.15 60.26 -30.18
CA PRO A 42 20.94 59.85 -28.79
C PRO A 42 20.89 61.02 -27.80
N ARG A 43 21.42 62.20 -28.15
CA ARG A 43 21.47 63.37 -27.24
C ARG A 43 20.12 64.02 -26.96
N ALA A 44 19.15 63.88 -27.87
CA ALA A 44 17.86 64.55 -27.73
C ALA A 44 16.91 63.83 -26.76
N SER A 45 17.00 62.50 -26.68
CA SER A 45 15.98 61.68 -25.99
C SER A 45 16.55 60.49 -25.20
N GLY A 46 17.86 60.23 -25.26
CA GLY A 46 18.47 59.03 -24.65
C GLY A 46 18.31 58.98 -23.12
N GLU A 47 18.40 60.13 -22.45
CA GLU A 47 18.20 60.24 -21.00
C GLU A 47 16.77 59.86 -20.59
N VAL A 48 15.78 60.32 -21.37
CA VAL A 48 14.37 59.98 -21.16
C VAL A 48 14.14 58.49 -21.36
N VAL A 49 14.72 57.89 -22.40
CA VAL A 49 14.61 56.45 -22.67
C VAL A 49 15.23 55.61 -21.56
N LEU A 50 16.47 55.92 -21.14
CA LEU A 50 17.15 55.18 -20.06
C LEU A 50 16.41 55.33 -18.72
N THR A 51 15.93 56.53 -18.40
CA THR A 51 15.14 56.78 -17.18
C THR A 51 13.83 56.01 -17.19
N THR A 52 13.15 55.99 -18.34
CA THR A 52 11.89 55.25 -18.52
C THR A 52 12.12 53.74 -18.39
N LEU A 53 13.18 53.21 -19.03
CA LEU A 53 13.55 51.80 -18.93
C LEU A 53 13.91 51.40 -17.50
N ALA A 54 14.77 52.17 -16.83
CA ALA A 54 15.16 51.90 -15.44
C ALA A 54 13.93 51.89 -14.52
N THR A 55 13.04 52.88 -14.66
CA THR A 55 11.84 53.01 -13.82
C THR A 55 10.87 51.86 -14.09
N ALA A 56 10.58 51.57 -15.37
CA ALA A 56 9.67 50.50 -15.75
C ALA A 56 10.19 49.12 -15.33
N GLN A 57 11.47 48.83 -15.54
CA GLN A 57 12.08 47.56 -15.14
C GLN A 57 12.10 47.38 -13.63
N THR A 58 12.47 48.43 -12.88
CA THR A 58 12.46 48.39 -11.41
C THR A 58 11.04 48.16 -10.89
N GLY A 59 10.04 48.83 -11.47
CA GLY A 59 8.64 48.65 -11.10
C GLY A 59 8.13 47.23 -11.37
N ILE A 60 8.37 46.70 -12.57
CA ILE A 60 7.97 45.34 -12.93
C ILE A 60 8.67 44.31 -12.04
N PHE A 61 9.99 44.47 -11.84
CA PHE A 61 10.77 43.58 -11.00
C PHE A 61 10.25 43.56 -9.56
N ALA A 62 9.98 44.74 -8.97
CA ALA A 62 9.42 44.86 -7.63
C ALA A 62 8.06 44.16 -7.49
N ILE A 63 7.16 44.32 -8.47
CA ILE A 63 5.84 43.66 -8.48
C ILE A 63 6.00 42.14 -8.53
N VAL A 64 6.76 41.62 -9.51
CA VAL A 64 6.91 40.16 -9.67
C VAL A 64 7.60 39.55 -8.46
N PHE A 65 8.65 40.19 -7.94
CA PHE A 65 9.32 39.74 -6.72
C PHE A 65 8.37 39.66 -5.52
N SER A 66 7.51 40.67 -5.35
CA SER A 66 6.52 40.69 -4.28
C SER A 66 5.50 39.55 -4.41
N VAL A 67 4.98 39.33 -5.63
CA VAL A 67 4.01 38.24 -5.90
C VAL A 67 4.66 36.87 -5.72
N VAL A 68 5.91 36.68 -6.15
CA VAL A 68 6.64 35.42 -6.02
C VAL A 68 6.91 35.10 -4.56
N ILE A 69 7.40 36.06 -3.76
CA ILE A 69 7.59 35.86 -2.32
C ILE A 69 6.27 35.52 -1.64
N LEU A 70 5.19 36.25 -1.97
CA LEU A 70 3.87 35.95 -1.40
C LEU A 70 3.39 34.54 -1.81
N GLY A 71 3.57 34.16 -3.07
CA GLY A 71 3.22 32.83 -3.57
C GLY A 71 4.02 31.71 -2.90
N VAL A 72 5.33 31.92 -2.68
CA VAL A 72 6.18 31.01 -1.92
C VAL A 72 5.72 30.94 -0.47
N GLN A 73 5.42 32.07 0.19
CA GLN A 73 4.92 32.09 1.57
C GLN A 73 3.59 31.34 1.70
N LEU A 74 2.66 31.52 0.77
CA LEU A 74 1.38 30.81 0.73
C LEU A 74 1.59 29.31 0.49
N SER A 75 2.41 28.93 -0.49
CA SER A 75 2.72 27.53 -0.79
C SER A 75 3.42 26.83 0.38
N THR A 76 4.35 27.52 1.04
CA THR A 76 5.08 27.01 2.21
C THR A 76 4.15 26.79 3.40
N SER A 77 3.13 27.64 3.56
CA SER A 77 2.09 27.50 4.59
C SER A 77 1.10 26.37 4.29
N GLN A 78 0.96 25.97 3.01
CA GLN A 78 -0.06 25.02 2.55
C GLN A 78 0.50 23.62 2.28
N TYR A 79 1.72 23.47 1.75
CA TYR A 79 2.22 22.20 1.21
C TYR A 79 3.42 21.60 1.98
N ALA A 80 4.37 22.40 2.47
CA ALA A 80 5.38 22.01 3.48
C ALA A 80 6.38 23.17 3.72
N PRO A 81 6.83 23.42 4.97
CA PRO A 81 7.84 24.44 5.28
C PRO A 81 9.18 24.30 4.53
N ARG A 82 9.53 23.09 4.09
CA ARG A 82 10.82 22.75 3.47
C ARG A 82 10.93 23.13 2.00
N LEU A 83 9.81 23.24 1.28
CA LEU A 83 9.80 23.64 -0.13
C LEU A 83 10.43 25.02 -0.35
N ALA A 84 10.32 25.93 0.64
CA ALA A 84 10.85 27.29 0.54
C ALA A 84 12.38 27.35 0.33
N ALA A 85 13.14 26.44 0.95
CA ALA A 85 14.60 26.42 0.85
C ALA A 85 15.06 25.98 -0.54
N ASP A 86 14.38 24.97 -1.10
CA ASP A 86 14.67 24.45 -2.44
C ASP A 86 14.32 25.47 -3.53
N PHE A 87 13.24 26.25 -3.34
CA PHE A 87 12.88 27.33 -4.25
C PHE A 87 13.93 28.45 -4.31
N ALA A 88 14.61 28.78 -3.20
CA ALA A 88 15.65 29.82 -3.17
C ALA A 88 16.98 29.37 -3.79
N ALA A 89 17.25 28.06 -3.77
CA ALA A 89 18.42 27.45 -4.39
C ALA A 89 18.27 27.24 -5.91
N ASP A 90 17.06 27.43 -6.46
CA ASP A 90 16.77 27.19 -7.87
C ASP A 90 17.60 28.10 -8.81
N GLN A 91 18.29 27.47 -9.76
CA GLN A 91 19.14 28.15 -10.73
C GLN A 91 18.34 29.14 -11.62
N SER A 92 17.05 28.87 -11.85
CA SER A 92 16.17 29.76 -12.64
C SER A 92 15.93 31.10 -11.93
N TYR A 93 15.77 31.07 -10.61
CA TYR A 93 15.60 32.26 -9.78
C TYR A 93 16.85 33.14 -9.80
N GLN A 94 18.03 32.55 -9.55
CA GLN A 94 19.30 33.28 -9.53
C GLN A 94 19.64 33.92 -10.88
N LYS A 95 19.41 33.19 -11.99
CA LYS A 95 19.60 33.71 -13.35
C LYS A 95 18.71 34.92 -13.63
N THR A 96 17.45 34.87 -13.23
CA THR A 96 16.47 35.94 -13.46
C THR A 96 16.84 37.21 -12.70
N ILE A 97 17.18 37.09 -11.42
CA ILE A 97 17.65 38.23 -10.60
C ILE A 97 18.94 38.81 -11.16
N GLY A 98 19.90 37.96 -11.53
CA GLY A 98 21.17 38.42 -12.10
C GLY A 98 20.99 39.23 -13.39
N ILE A 99 20.16 38.75 -14.31
CA ILE A 99 19.90 39.43 -15.60
C ILE A 99 19.14 40.75 -15.38
N PHE A 100 18.14 40.78 -14.49
CA PHE A 100 17.44 42.03 -14.16
C PHE A 100 18.35 43.05 -13.48
N GLY A 101 19.13 42.61 -12.49
CA GLY A 101 20.09 43.45 -11.79
C GLY A 101 21.10 44.06 -12.76
N ALA A 102 21.63 43.26 -13.70
CA ALA A 102 22.52 43.74 -14.75
C ALA A 102 21.83 44.74 -15.69
N SER A 103 20.58 44.49 -16.09
CA SER A 103 19.79 45.36 -16.97
C SER A 103 19.54 46.73 -16.34
N ILE A 104 19.10 46.76 -15.08
CA ILE A 104 18.85 48.00 -14.33
C ILE A 104 20.17 48.75 -14.08
N SER A 105 21.23 48.03 -13.68
CA SER A 105 22.55 48.63 -13.45
C SER A 105 23.12 49.26 -14.71
N SER A 106 22.95 48.60 -15.88
CA SER A 106 23.36 49.15 -17.18
C SER A 106 22.65 50.48 -17.48
N ASN A 107 21.35 50.56 -17.21
CA ASN A 107 20.59 51.80 -17.40
C ASN A 107 21.07 52.93 -16.47
N ILE A 108 21.31 52.63 -15.19
CA ILE A 108 21.79 53.62 -14.20
C ILE A 108 23.20 54.10 -14.56
N ILE A 109 24.11 53.21 -14.93
CA ILE A 109 25.46 53.55 -15.37
C ILE A 109 25.40 54.42 -16.64
N GLY A 110 24.52 54.08 -17.58
CA GLY A 110 24.28 54.87 -18.79
C GLY A 110 23.79 56.28 -18.49
N LEU A 111 22.89 56.44 -17.51
CA LEU A 111 22.44 57.76 -17.03
C LEU A 111 23.55 58.54 -16.34
N PHE A 112 24.33 57.88 -15.49
CA PHE A 112 25.44 58.52 -14.76
C PHE A 112 26.52 59.06 -15.71
N LEU A 113 26.80 58.34 -16.80
CA LEU A 113 27.82 58.72 -17.78
C LEU A 113 27.28 59.53 -18.97
N PHE A 114 25.98 59.83 -19.01
CA PHE A 114 25.29 60.43 -20.16
C PHE A 114 25.95 61.73 -20.66
N GLY A 115 26.43 62.57 -19.75
CA GLY A 115 27.07 63.86 -20.06
C GLY A 115 28.57 63.79 -20.40
N GLN A 116 29.22 62.63 -20.27
CA GLN A 116 30.68 62.48 -20.40
C GLN A 116 31.12 61.70 -21.65
N LEU A 117 30.17 61.14 -22.40
CA LEU A 117 30.45 60.19 -23.47
C LEU A 117 30.25 60.78 -24.87
N SER A 118 30.96 60.23 -25.84
CA SER A 118 30.74 60.54 -27.26
C SER A 118 29.45 59.90 -27.78
N ASP A 119 28.89 60.47 -28.85
CA ASP A 119 27.59 60.04 -29.37
C ASP A 119 27.58 58.58 -29.81
N SER A 120 28.69 58.10 -30.38
CA SER A 120 28.86 56.69 -30.77
C SER A 120 28.84 55.75 -29.57
N VAL A 121 29.48 56.14 -28.45
CA VAL A 121 29.50 55.33 -27.23
C VAL A 121 28.14 55.34 -26.56
N LEU A 122 27.43 56.49 -26.58
CA LEU A 122 26.09 56.61 -26.04
C LEU A 122 25.07 55.75 -26.82
N THR A 123 25.15 55.72 -28.15
CA THR A 123 24.33 54.84 -28.98
C THR A 123 24.60 53.37 -28.64
N LEU A 124 25.86 52.98 -28.43
CA LEU A 124 26.20 51.61 -28.03
C LEU A 124 25.60 51.23 -26.68
N ILE A 125 25.68 52.12 -25.69
CA ILE A 125 25.08 51.91 -24.35
C ILE A 125 23.56 51.79 -24.44
N LEU A 126 22.91 52.62 -25.27
CA LEU A 126 21.46 52.54 -25.52
C LEU A 126 21.07 51.20 -26.16
N VAL A 127 21.80 50.74 -27.18
CA VAL A 127 21.56 49.45 -27.83
C VAL A 127 21.71 48.30 -26.83
N ILE A 128 22.78 48.31 -26.04
CA ILE A 128 23.03 47.29 -25.02
C ILE A 128 21.89 47.30 -24.00
N SER A 129 21.51 48.48 -23.52
CA SER A 129 20.48 48.64 -22.49
C SER A 129 19.09 48.19 -22.97
N ILE A 130 18.69 48.53 -24.19
CA ILE A 130 17.43 48.07 -24.78
C ILE A 130 17.48 46.55 -25.01
N SER A 131 18.60 46.03 -25.52
CA SER A 131 18.76 44.58 -25.77
C SER A 131 18.71 43.79 -24.46
N LEU A 132 19.36 44.29 -23.42
CA LEU A 132 19.36 43.71 -22.09
C LEU A 132 18.00 43.85 -21.41
N ALA A 133 17.21 44.88 -21.75
CA ALA A 133 15.84 45.03 -21.29
C ALA A 133 14.90 44.00 -21.91
N ILE A 134 15.03 43.76 -23.21
CA ILE A 134 14.30 42.71 -23.92
C ILE A 134 14.67 41.35 -23.35
N GLY A 135 15.98 41.07 -23.21
CA GLY A 135 16.48 39.84 -22.61
C GLY A 135 15.90 39.61 -21.20
N ALA A 136 15.97 40.64 -20.34
CA ALA A 136 15.39 40.59 -19.00
C ALA A 136 13.88 40.27 -19.04
N PHE A 137 13.11 40.95 -19.88
CA PHE A 137 11.66 40.68 -20.00
C PHE A 137 11.36 39.23 -20.39
N PHE A 138 12.10 38.65 -21.35
CA PHE A 138 11.92 37.25 -21.73
C PHE A 138 12.33 36.27 -20.63
N THR A 139 13.44 36.55 -19.93
CA THR A 139 13.84 35.75 -18.76
C THR A 139 12.77 35.80 -17.68
N LEU A 140 12.18 36.98 -17.41
CA LEU A 140 11.08 37.12 -16.45
C LEU A 140 9.88 36.27 -16.86
N TYR A 141 9.50 36.33 -18.13
CA TYR A 141 8.38 35.56 -18.65
C TYR A 141 8.62 34.05 -18.49
N SER A 142 9.83 33.58 -18.79
CA SER A 142 10.22 32.17 -18.57
C SER A 142 10.11 31.80 -17.10
N PHE A 143 10.67 32.63 -16.21
CA PHE A 143 10.63 32.42 -14.78
C PHE A 143 9.20 32.39 -14.22
N VAL A 144 8.33 33.32 -14.61
CA VAL A 144 6.92 33.33 -14.20
C VAL A 144 6.21 32.09 -14.73
N SER A 145 6.45 31.69 -15.99
CA SER A 145 5.84 30.48 -16.56
C SER A 145 6.31 29.21 -15.85
N GLU A 146 7.59 29.10 -15.49
CA GLU A 146 8.14 28.00 -14.72
C GLU A 146 7.59 27.99 -13.29
N THR A 147 7.54 29.14 -12.63
CA THR A 147 7.01 29.29 -11.26
C THR A 147 5.53 28.88 -11.23
N LEU A 148 4.71 29.37 -12.15
CA LEU A 148 3.30 29.00 -12.24
C LEU A 148 3.08 27.50 -12.41
N LYS A 149 3.97 26.81 -13.15
CA LYS A 149 3.94 25.34 -13.27
C LYS A 149 4.39 24.66 -11.99
N LYS A 150 5.47 25.12 -11.36
CA LYS A 150 5.98 24.55 -10.10
C LYS A 150 5.03 24.77 -8.92
N THR A 151 4.13 25.75 -9.00
CA THR A 151 3.09 25.99 -7.99
C THR A 151 1.81 25.17 -8.23
N THR A 152 1.70 24.41 -9.32
CA THR A 152 0.59 23.45 -9.46
C THR A 152 0.87 22.18 -8.66
N PRO A 153 -0.17 21.47 -8.19
CA PRO A 153 -0.03 20.18 -7.52
C PRO A 153 0.89 19.20 -8.28
N GLU A 154 0.72 19.12 -9.60
CA GLU A 154 1.52 18.26 -10.46
C GLU A 154 2.98 18.73 -10.54
N GLY A 155 3.23 20.04 -10.54
CA GLY A 155 4.59 20.60 -10.58
C GLY A 155 5.37 20.34 -9.30
N ILE A 156 4.72 20.44 -8.13
CA ILE A 156 5.33 20.09 -6.83
C ILE A 156 5.67 18.60 -6.81
N LEU A 157 4.72 17.75 -7.21
CA LEU A 157 4.90 16.31 -7.23
C LEU A 157 5.98 15.85 -8.21
N THR A 158 6.03 16.43 -9.42
CA THR A 158 7.08 16.14 -10.40
C THR A 158 8.45 16.53 -9.85
N HIS A 159 8.56 17.65 -9.15
CA HIS A 159 9.81 18.08 -8.55
C HIS A 159 10.31 17.12 -7.46
N ILE A 160 9.40 16.65 -6.60
CA ILE A 160 9.69 15.63 -5.58
C ILE A 160 10.05 14.30 -6.25
N GLN A 161 9.34 13.92 -7.30
CA GLN A 161 9.63 12.71 -8.08
C GLN A 161 11.05 12.77 -8.65
N ASP A 162 11.45 13.90 -9.26
CA ASP A 162 12.77 14.10 -9.85
C ASP A 162 13.90 14.09 -8.81
N SER A 163 13.64 14.53 -7.57
CA SER A 163 14.62 14.49 -6.49
C SER A 163 14.76 13.10 -5.84
N MET A 164 13.76 12.23 -5.95
CA MET A 164 13.75 10.88 -5.38
C MET A 164 14.34 9.83 -6.35
N THR A 165 15.64 9.93 -6.66
CA THR A 165 16.35 8.83 -7.36
C THR A 165 16.69 7.70 -6.38
N PRO A 166 16.85 6.44 -6.83
CA PRO A 166 17.21 5.33 -5.93
C PRO A 166 18.47 5.62 -5.09
N GLU A 167 19.49 6.24 -5.68
CA GLU A 167 20.72 6.57 -4.98
C GLU A 167 20.55 7.69 -3.96
N SER A 168 19.76 8.73 -4.28
CA SER A 168 19.47 9.81 -3.33
C SER A 168 18.58 9.33 -2.20
N MET A 169 17.53 8.54 -2.49
CA MET A 169 16.68 7.93 -1.47
C MET A 169 17.47 7.08 -0.49
N LEU A 170 18.40 6.25 -0.98
CA LEU A 170 19.25 5.45 -0.10
C LEU A 170 20.15 6.31 0.79
N SER A 171 20.76 7.37 0.24
CA SER A 171 21.56 8.32 1.01
C SER A 171 20.74 9.03 2.08
N ASP A 172 19.56 9.55 1.70
CA ASP A 172 18.68 10.30 2.59
C ASP A 172 18.12 9.41 3.71
N ILE A 173 17.82 8.13 3.43
CA ILE A 173 17.41 7.15 4.44
C ILE A 173 18.54 6.83 5.42
N GLU A 174 19.77 6.65 4.91
CA GLU A 174 20.95 6.41 5.75
C GLU A 174 21.21 7.64 6.66
N GLU A 175 21.14 8.85 6.11
CA GLU A 175 21.27 10.10 6.88
C GLU A 175 20.16 10.29 7.92
N ALA A 176 18.90 10.00 7.57
CA ALA A 176 17.77 10.09 8.49
C ALA A 176 17.83 9.07 9.65
N ALA A 177 18.54 7.95 9.46
CA ALA A 177 18.77 6.98 10.52
C ALA A 177 19.89 7.43 11.50
N GLU A 178 20.87 8.19 11.03
CA GLU A 178 21.97 8.71 11.86
C GLU A 178 21.60 10.04 12.56
N ASP A 179 20.83 10.90 11.89
CA ASP A 179 20.42 12.21 12.40
C ASP A 179 18.89 12.39 12.39
N PRO A 180 18.23 12.45 13.57
CA PRO A 180 16.79 12.69 13.68
C PRO A 180 16.30 14.01 13.10
N VAL A 181 17.21 14.97 12.84
CA VAL A 181 16.88 16.26 12.22
C VAL A 181 16.55 16.10 10.73
N ASN A 182 17.15 15.10 10.08
CA ASN A 182 16.92 14.79 8.68
C ASN A 182 15.72 13.84 8.55
N PRO A 183 14.64 14.26 7.88
CA PRO A 183 13.44 13.45 7.73
C PRO A 183 13.68 12.30 6.75
N ASP A 184 12.93 11.23 6.91
CA ASP A 184 12.81 10.20 5.89
C ASP A 184 12.28 10.80 4.57
N PRO A 185 12.84 10.44 3.39
CA PRO A 185 12.43 11.00 2.12
C PRO A 185 10.93 10.77 1.83
N PHE A 186 10.37 9.61 2.20
CA PHE A 186 8.97 9.30 1.96
C PHE A 186 8.02 10.15 2.80
N LEU A 187 8.47 10.62 3.98
CA LEU A 187 7.66 11.48 4.84
C LEU A 187 7.28 12.79 4.14
N THR A 188 8.19 13.34 3.33
CA THR A 188 7.93 14.57 2.58
C THR A 188 6.83 14.36 1.55
N LEU A 189 6.89 13.26 0.78
CA LEU A 189 5.87 12.94 -0.22
C LEU A 189 4.51 12.63 0.44
N ILE A 190 4.50 11.87 1.52
CA ILE A 190 3.27 11.58 2.29
C ILE A 190 2.64 12.85 2.85
N SER A 191 3.44 13.78 3.38
CA SER A 191 2.94 15.07 3.90
C SER A 191 2.25 15.89 2.80
N VAL A 192 2.78 15.85 1.57
CA VAL A 192 2.17 16.51 0.41
C VAL A 192 0.88 15.80 -0.01
N ILE A 193 0.85 14.45 0.00
CA ILE A 193 -0.37 13.67 -0.26
C ILE A 193 -1.46 14.00 0.76
N HIS A 194 -1.12 14.06 2.05
CA HIS A 194 -2.05 14.44 3.11
C HIS A 194 -2.58 15.85 2.92
N SER A 195 -1.73 16.81 2.55
CA SER A 195 -2.18 18.17 2.19
C SER A 195 -3.18 18.15 1.03
N PHE A 196 -2.97 17.32 0.01
CA PHE A 196 -3.95 17.15 -1.08
C PHE A 196 -5.26 16.52 -0.62
N ILE A 197 -5.21 15.56 0.30
CA ILE A 197 -6.41 14.95 0.89
C ILE A 197 -7.20 15.99 1.69
N THR A 198 -6.54 16.73 2.59
CA THR A 198 -7.18 17.77 3.41
C THR A 198 -7.76 18.90 2.56
N SER A 199 -7.09 19.28 1.47
CA SER A 199 -7.59 20.26 0.50
C SER A 199 -8.62 19.71 -0.49
N LYS A 200 -8.97 18.42 -0.38
CA LYS A 200 -9.89 17.69 -1.27
C LYS A 200 -9.46 17.64 -2.74
N ASP A 201 -8.17 17.82 -3.01
CA ASP A 201 -7.58 17.63 -4.33
C ASP A 201 -7.33 16.14 -4.60
N ARG A 202 -8.36 15.48 -5.15
CA ARG A 202 -8.32 14.06 -5.48
C ARG A 202 -7.28 13.73 -6.54
N ALA A 203 -7.06 14.62 -7.51
CA ALA A 203 -6.12 14.37 -8.60
C ALA A 203 -4.68 14.45 -8.09
N GLY A 204 -4.36 15.47 -7.29
CA GLY A 204 -3.06 15.60 -6.63
C GLY A 204 -2.76 14.43 -5.69
N ALA A 205 -3.73 14.03 -4.85
CA ALA A 205 -3.56 12.90 -3.94
C ALA A 205 -3.32 11.58 -4.70
N SER A 206 -4.10 11.31 -5.76
CA SER A 206 -3.92 10.11 -6.60
C SER A 206 -2.55 10.09 -7.29
N LEU A 207 -2.13 11.21 -7.88
CA LEU A 207 -0.83 11.32 -8.54
C LEU A 207 0.32 11.12 -7.55
N GLY A 208 0.21 11.68 -6.34
CA GLY A 208 1.21 11.50 -5.29
C GLY A 208 1.33 10.04 -4.85
N LEU A 209 0.21 9.33 -4.72
CA LEU A 209 0.18 7.89 -4.41
C LEU A 209 0.79 7.02 -5.51
N ASP A 210 0.57 7.38 -6.78
CA ASP A 210 1.18 6.68 -7.92
C ASP A 210 2.70 6.87 -7.93
N ILE A 211 3.17 8.10 -7.68
CA ILE A 211 4.60 8.41 -7.55
C ILE A 211 5.23 7.65 -6.38
N LEU A 212 4.55 7.61 -5.23
CA LEU A 212 5.01 6.87 -4.05
C LEU A 212 5.17 5.38 -4.39
N ALA A 213 4.16 4.78 -5.01
CA ALA A 213 4.20 3.38 -5.41
C ALA A 213 5.35 3.11 -6.39
N GLU A 214 5.52 3.95 -7.42
CA GLU A 214 6.60 3.82 -8.38
C GLU A 214 7.98 3.90 -7.71
N ARG A 215 8.17 4.86 -6.79
CA ARG A 215 9.46 5.09 -6.13
C ARG A 215 9.82 3.98 -5.15
N VAL A 216 8.87 3.51 -4.35
CA VAL A 216 9.09 2.35 -3.47
C VAL A 216 9.36 1.09 -4.30
N SER A 217 8.60 0.84 -5.37
CA SER A 217 8.84 -0.29 -6.27
C SER A 217 10.21 -0.23 -6.94
N THR A 218 10.64 0.95 -7.37
CA THR A 218 11.98 1.15 -7.96
C THR A 218 13.08 0.90 -6.94
N LEU A 219 12.91 1.38 -5.70
CA LEU A 219 13.84 1.13 -4.61
C LEU A 219 13.99 -0.37 -4.33
N LEU A 220 12.88 -1.11 -4.30
CA LEU A 220 12.88 -2.58 -4.16
C LEU A 220 13.62 -3.26 -5.31
N GLY A 221 13.51 -2.75 -6.55
CA GLY A 221 14.19 -3.30 -7.73
C GLY A 221 15.69 -3.00 -7.83
N CYS A 222 16.17 -1.89 -7.27
CA CYS A 222 17.58 -1.47 -7.36
C CYS A 222 18.46 -2.00 -6.22
N SER A 223 17.86 -2.45 -5.12
CA SER A 223 18.58 -2.81 -3.91
C SER A 223 19.28 -4.16 -4.04
N THR A 224 20.59 -4.19 -3.81
CA THR A 224 21.32 -5.45 -3.64
C THR A 224 20.84 -6.12 -2.34
N MET A 225 20.52 -7.42 -2.35
CA MET A 225 19.95 -8.17 -1.21
C MET A 225 20.62 -7.96 0.17
N ASN A 226 21.87 -7.50 0.22
CA ASN A 226 22.59 -7.21 1.46
C ASN A 226 22.14 -5.93 2.20
N ARG A 227 21.37 -5.02 1.56
CA ARG A 227 20.91 -3.77 2.19
C ARG A 227 19.56 -3.86 2.90
N PHE A 228 18.74 -4.88 2.59
CA PHE A 228 17.49 -5.19 3.30
C PHE A 228 17.69 -6.15 4.48
N LYS A 229 18.70 -5.88 5.31
CA LYS A 229 18.85 -6.63 6.55
C LYS A 229 17.83 -6.13 7.57
N GLU A 230 17.35 -7.05 8.39
CA GLU A 230 16.46 -6.74 9.51
C GLU A 230 17.05 -5.60 10.37
N GLY A 231 16.25 -4.56 10.58
CA GLY A 231 16.65 -3.40 11.37
C GLY A 231 17.57 -2.42 10.64
N SER A 232 17.91 -2.65 9.37
CA SER A 232 18.61 -1.67 8.54
C SER A 232 17.78 -0.38 8.38
N PRO A 233 18.42 0.78 8.12
CA PRO A 233 17.71 2.04 7.84
C PRO A 233 16.63 1.89 6.76
N VAL A 234 16.94 1.16 5.69
CA VAL A 234 16.02 0.93 4.56
C VAL A 234 14.84 0.04 4.97
N ASP A 235 15.08 -1.03 5.72
CA ASP A 235 14.01 -1.88 6.26
C ASP A 235 13.06 -1.09 7.18
N GLN A 236 13.61 -0.25 8.06
CA GLN A 236 12.80 0.59 8.94
C GLN A 236 12.00 1.66 8.19
N SER A 237 12.59 2.27 7.16
CA SER A 237 11.91 3.25 6.30
C SER A 237 10.72 2.60 5.57
N ILE A 238 10.94 1.46 4.91
CA ILE A 238 9.86 0.71 4.24
C ILE A 238 8.81 0.25 5.23
N LYS A 239 9.22 -0.23 6.42
CA LYS A 239 8.29 -0.58 7.48
C LYS A 239 7.37 0.58 7.83
N ARG A 240 7.91 1.78 8.13
CA ARG A 240 7.12 2.98 8.44
C ARG A 240 6.16 3.35 7.31
N VAL A 241 6.64 3.30 6.05
CA VAL A 241 5.78 3.58 4.88
C VAL A 241 4.60 2.62 4.86
N CYS A 242 4.86 1.32 5.04
CA CYS A 242 3.88 0.26 4.90
C CYS A 242 2.91 0.14 6.08
N THR A 243 3.41 0.23 7.32
CA THR A 243 2.62 -0.02 8.53
C THR A 243 1.98 1.22 9.11
N ASP A 244 2.52 2.41 8.82
CA ASP A 244 2.08 3.65 9.48
C ASP A 244 1.58 4.68 8.46
N GLN A 245 2.38 5.01 7.43
CA GLN A 245 2.09 6.12 6.52
C GLN A 245 0.99 5.79 5.49
N LEU A 246 1.05 4.63 4.84
CA LEU A 246 -0.01 4.22 3.92
C LEU A 246 -1.35 4.02 4.67
N PRO A 247 -1.40 3.34 5.83
CA PRO A 247 -2.63 3.22 6.60
C PRO A 247 -3.22 4.55 7.07
N SER A 248 -2.40 5.44 7.63
CA SER A 248 -2.85 6.78 8.03
C SER A 248 -3.36 7.62 6.86
N THR A 249 -2.83 7.41 5.65
CA THR A 249 -3.36 8.04 4.43
C THR A 249 -4.77 7.56 4.09
N VAL A 250 -5.10 6.30 4.36
CA VAL A 250 -6.47 5.78 4.19
C VAL A 250 -7.40 6.37 5.25
N GLU A 251 -6.96 6.42 6.51
CA GLU A 251 -7.73 7.04 7.60
C GLU A 251 -8.05 8.50 7.32
N GLU A 252 -7.05 9.29 6.91
CA GLU A 252 -7.24 10.70 6.55
C GLU A 252 -8.16 10.84 5.32
N ALA A 253 -8.04 9.95 4.33
CA ALA A 253 -8.93 9.94 3.17
C ALA A 253 -10.38 9.63 3.57
N VAL A 254 -10.60 8.67 4.48
CA VAL A 254 -11.93 8.34 5.02
C VAL A 254 -12.50 9.52 5.79
N TYR A 255 -11.70 10.13 6.68
CA TYR A 255 -12.10 11.29 7.47
C TYR A 255 -12.54 12.48 6.61
N ASN A 256 -11.98 12.64 5.41
CA ASN A 256 -12.32 13.70 4.46
C ASN A 256 -13.37 13.32 3.38
N ASP A 257 -14.06 12.18 3.54
CA ASP A 257 -15.05 11.64 2.57
C ASP A 257 -14.46 11.35 1.18
N LEU A 258 -13.20 10.94 1.12
CA LEU A 258 -12.45 10.63 -0.10
C LEU A 258 -12.21 9.12 -0.26
N THR A 259 -13.27 8.31 -0.18
CA THR A 259 -13.19 6.83 -0.30
C THR A 259 -12.42 6.37 -1.54
N GLN A 260 -12.47 7.11 -2.66
CA GLN A 260 -11.69 6.76 -3.87
C GLN A 260 -10.19 6.81 -3.64
N ILE A 261 -9.69 7.72 -2.81
CA ILE A 261 -8.27 7.79 -2.44
C ILE A 261 -7.89 6.61 -1.56
N GLY A 262 -8.77 6.20 -0.63
CA GLY A 262 -8.57 4.96 0.13
C GLY A 262 -8.46 3.71 -0.77
N LEU A 263 -9.23 3.65 -1.86
CA LEU A 263 -9.10 2.59 -2.87
C LEU A 263 -7.81 2.72 -3.69
N GLN A 264 -7.38 3.95 -3.99
CA GLN A 264 -6.11 4.20 -4.69
C GLN A 264 -4.92 3.72 -3.85
N VAL A 265 -4.95 3.90 -2.52
CA VAL A 265 -3.92 3.35 -1.62
C VAL A 265 -3.84 1.82 -1.77
N SER A 266 -4.96 1.11 -1.90
CA SER A 266 -4.94 -0.34 -2.17
C SER A 266 -4.27 -0.69 -3.51
N GLU A 267 -4.48 0.12 -4.56
CA GLU A 267 -3.81 -0.10 -5.85
C GLU A 267 -2.30 0.23 -5.78
N SER A 268 -1.91 1.26 -5.01
CA SER A 268 -0.51 1.55 -4.71
C SER A 268 0.14 0.40 -3.95
N VAL A 269 -0.53 -0.15 -2.92
CA VAL A 269 -0.08 -1.34 -2.19
C VAL A 269 0.07 -2.53 -3.14
N LYS A 270 -0.87 -2.75 -4.05
CA LYS A 270 -0.75 -3.82 -5.04
C LYS A 270 0.51 -3.67 -5.89
N THR A 271 0.80 -2.46 -6.37
CA THR A 271 1.98 -2.18 -7.19
C THR A 271 3.28 -2.38 -6.41
N ILE A 272 3.34 -1.93 -5.15
CA ILE A 272 4.49 -2.14 -4.27
C ILE A 272 4.66 -3.63 -3.94
N GLY A 273 3.57 -4.34 -3.69
CA GLY A 273 3.56 -5.76 -3.33
C GLY A 273 3.99 -6.65 -4.49
N GLU A 274 3.53 -6.34 -5.70
CA GLU A 274 3.98 -7.03 -6.91
C GLU A 274 5.48 -6.85 -7.13
N ALA A 275 6.01 -5.64 -6.92
CA ALA A 275 7.45 -5.38 -7.00
C ALA A 275 8.23 -6.10 -5.89
N ALA A 276 7.72 -6.13 -4.65
CA ALA A 276 8.36 -6.85 -3.55
C ALA A 276 8.46 -8.35 -3.84
N ILE A 277 7.40 -8.95 -4.37
CA ILE A 277 7.34 -10.36 -4.77
C ILE A 277 8.33 -10.64 -5.91
N GLU A 278 8.31 -9.84 -6.97
CA GLU A 278 9.17 -10.01 -8.16
C GLU A 278 10.67 -9.90 -7.82
N ASN A 279 11.00 -9.08 -6.83
CA ASN A 279 12.37 -8.93 -6.33
C ASN A 279 12.70 -9.87 -5.15
N SER A 280 11.82 -10.84 -4.84
CA SER A 280 11.98 -11.81 -3.74
C SER A 280 12.30 -11.15 -2.39
N SER A 281 11.73 -9.97 -2.14
CA SER A 281 11.95 -9.17 -0.94
C SER A 281 10.92 -9.52 0.15
N ASP A 282 11.13 -10.67 0.80
CA ASP A 282 10.18 -11.26 1.76
C ASP A 282 9.79 -10.30 2.92
N ARG A 283 10.76 -9.59 3.51
CA ARG A 283 10.52 -8.63 4.60
C ARG A 283 9.74 -7.40 4.15
N ALA A 284 10.06 -6.84 2.98
CA ALA A 284 9.31 -5.71 2.44
C ALA A 284 7.85 -6.11 2.17
N PHE A 285 7.64 -7.32 1.64
CA PHE A 285 6.31 -7.87 1.45
C PHE A 285 5.57 -8.10 2.79
N GLU A 286 6.26 -8.60 3.82
CA GLU A 286 5.73 -8.78 5.17
C GLU A 286 5.22 -7.45 5.77
N HIS A 287 6.03 -6.38 5.74
CA HIS A 287 5.61 -5.07 6.26
C HIS A 287 4.41 -4.52 5.50
N LEU A 288 4.44 -4.65 4.18
CA LEU A 288 3.37 -4.20 3.30
C LEU A 288 2.05 -4.93 3.57
N ILE A 289 2.08 -6.26 3.58
CA ILE A 289 0.86 -7.06 3.76
C ILE A 289 0.29 -6.89 5.17
N THR A 290 1.17 -6.72 6.18
CA THR A 290 0.77 -6.46 7.57
C THR A 290 0.06 -5.12 7.69
N GLY A 291 0.69 -4.05 7.20
CA GLY A 291 0.09 -2.71 7.23
C GLY A 291 -1.22 -2.63 6.44
N HIS A 292 -1.28 -3.30 5.29
CA HIS A 292 -2.49 -3.31 4.47
C HIS A 292 -3.64 -4.08 5.13
N ILE A 293 -3.41 -5.29 5.65
CA ILE A 293 -4.46 -6.08 6.31
C ILE A 293 -4.98 -5.38 7.59
N ASN A 294 -4.10 -4.71 8.34
CA ASN A 294 -4.50 -3.99 9.56
C ASN A 294 -5.55 -2.91 9.30
N LEU A 295 -5.62 -2.35 8.09
CA LEU A 295 -6.70 -1.42 7.72
C LEU A 295 -8.11 -2.00 7.90
N ILE A 296 -8.27 -3.33 7.87
CA ILE A 296 -9.57 -3.96 8.09
C ILE A 296 -10.04 -3.76 9.54
N ASP A 297 -9.11 -3.72 10.50
CA ASP A 297 -9.41 -3.48 11.92
C ASP A 297 -9.45 -1.98 12.24
N THR A 298 -8.52 -1.20 11.68
CA THR A 298 -8.40 0.23 11.99
C THR A 298 -9.58 1.05 11.47
N LEU A 299 -10.17 0.65 10.34
CA LEU A 299 -11.34 1.35 9.78
C LEU A 299 -12.61 0.97 10.54
N GLU A 300 -13.30 1.96 11.11
CA GLU A 300 -14.58 1.78 11.80
C GLU A 300 -15.55 0.93 10.96
N PHE A 301 -16.23 -0.03 11.60
CA PHE A 301 -17.19 -0.98 11.00
C PHE A 301 -18.51 -0.33 10.55
N LYS A 302 -18.44 0.84 9.92
CA LYS A 302 -19.54 1.51 9.23
C LYS A 302 -19.62 1.05 7.78
N SER A 303 -20.82 1.11 7.21
CA SER A 303 -21.12 0.69 5.83
C SER A 303 -20.34 1.49 4.77
N GLU A 304 -20.01 2.75 5.04
CA GLU A 304 -19.21 3.62 4.16
C GLU A 304 -17.77 3.15 3.97
N ASN A 305 -17.19 2.51 4.99
CA ASN A 305 -15.82 1.97 4.96
C ASN A 305 -15.76 0.55 4.39
N GLU A 306 -16.90 -0.10 4.20
CA GLU A 306 -16.99 -1.49 3.76
C GLU A 306 -16.37 -1.71 2.38
N ARG A 307 -16.49 -0.69 1.51
CA ARG A 307 -15.90 -0.74 0.17
C ARG A 307 -14.36 -0.80 0.24
N ILE A 308 -13.74 -0.07 1.16
CA ILE A 308 -12.28 -0.07 1.34
C ILE A 308 -11.84 -1.41 1.94
N ARG A 309 -12.51 -1.88 3.01
CA ARG A 309 -12.21 -3.20 3.60
C ARG A 309 -12.31 -4.32 2.57
N THR A 310 -13.35 -4.30 1.74
CA THR A 310 -13.52 -5.28 0.66
C THR A 310 -12.35 -5.25 -0.33
N GLU A 311 -11.90 -4.05 -0.73
CA GLU A 311 -10.76 -3.91 -1.62
C GLU A 311 -9.45 -4.39 -0.98
N VAL A 312 -9.25 -4.09 0.31
CA VAL A 312 -8.09 -4.54 1.08
C VAL A 312 -8.05 -6.08 1.14
N MET A 313 -9.18 -6.74 1.43
CA MET A 313 -9.26 -8.20 1.44
C MET A 313 -8.94 -8.82 0.08
N ASP A 314 -9.51 -8.25 -0.99
CA ASP A 314 -9.32 -8.75 -2.36
C ASP A 314 -7.87 -8.58 -2.82
N THR A 315 -7.27 -7.41 -2.57
CA THR A 315 -5.90 -7.10 -2.94
C THR A 315 -4.91 -7.92 -2.12
N SER A 316 -5.08 -8.00 -0.81
CA SER A 316 -4.26 -8.84 0.07
C SER A 316 -4.32 -10.31 -0.33
N GLY A 317 -5.51 -10.84 -0.62
CA GLY A 317 -5.68 -12.23 -1.04
C GLY A 317 -4.99 -12.54 -2.38
N LYS A 318 -5.03 -11.62 -3.35
CA LYS A 318 -4.30 -11.75 -4.63
C LYS A 318 -2.78 -11.73 -4.41
N LEU A 319 -2.29 -10.80 -3.59
CA LEU A 319 -0.88 -10.67 -3.26
C LEU A 319 -0.35 -11.90 -2.52
N LEU A 320 -1.05 -12.39 -1.50
CA LEU A 320 -0.68 -13.62 -0.76
C LEU A 320 -0.59 -14.83 -1.69
N LYS A 321 -1.52 -14.95 -2.65
CA LYS A 321 -1.46 -16.01 -3.65
C LYS A 321 -0.22 -15.89 -4.55
N LYS A 322 0.07 -14.68 -5.05
CA LYS A 322 1.25 -14.42 -5.90
C LYS A 322 2.55 -14.65 -5.12
N ALA A 323 2.61 -14.25 -3.84
CA ALA A 323 3.75 -14.48 -2.96
C ALA A 323 4.00 -15.97 -2.70
N ALA A 324 2.95 -16.75 -2.48
CA ALA A 324 3.05 -18.21 -2.37
C ALA A 324 3.55 -18.85 -3.69
N ASP A 325 3.15 -18.32 -4.84
CA ASP A 325 3.58 -18.81 -6.16
C ASP A 325 5.08 -18.63 -6.40
N GLU A 326 5.65 -17.53 -5.90
CA GLU A 326 7.07 -17.20 -5.98
C GLU A 326 7.90 -17.74 -4.79
N GLY A 327 7.25 -18.43 -3.83
CA GLY A 327 7.93 -19.09 -2.71
C GLY A 327 8.27 -18.19 -1.52
N LEU A 328 7.61 -17.04 -1.36
CA LEU A 328 7.72 -16.16 -0.20
C LEU A 328 6.88 -16.70 0.97
N TRP A 329 7.27 -17.88 1.47
CA TRP A 329 6.43 -18.66 2.39
C TRP A 329 6.21 -18.00 3.75
N ASP A 330 7.22 -17.31 4.30
CA ASP A 330 7.18 -16.81 5.67
C ASP A 330 6.23 -15.61 5.79
N SER A 331 6.45 -14.60 4.95
CA SER A 331 5.56 -13.46 4.82
C SER A 331 4.14 -13.85 4.40
N THR A 332 3.98 -14.86 3.53
CA THR A 332 2.67 -15.41 3.18
C THR A 332 2.00 -16.05 4.41
N ALA A 333 2.74 -16.79 5.24
CA ALA A 333 2.21 -17.39 6.45
C ALA A 333 1.73 -16.32 7.45
N ILE A 334 2.52 -15.26 7.64
CA ILE A 334 2.18 -14.13 8.52
C ILE A 334 0.92 -13.42 8.02
N GLY A 335 0.92 -12.99 6.75
CA GLY A 335 -0.21 -12.29 6.16
C GLY A 335 -1.47 -13.16 6.11
N THR A 336 -1.35 -14.46 5.86
CA THR A 336 -2.49 -15.41 5.92
C THR A 336 -3.09 -15.45 7.32
N ARG A 337 -2.25 -15.59 8.35
CA ARG A 337 -2.73 -15.67 9.74
C ARG A 337 -3.40 -14.38 10.18
N LEU A 338 -2.80 -13.25 9.83
CA LEU A 338 -3.31 -11.92 10.14
C LEU A 338 -4.64 -11.66 9.42
N MET A 339 -4.73 -12.01 8.13
CA MET A 339 -5.96 -11.92 7.33
C MET A 339 -7.11 -12.70 7.97
N GLY A 340 -6.84 -13.92 8.44
CA GLY A 340 -7.79 -14.73 9.18
C GLY A 340 -8.29 -14.06 10.46
N TRP A 341 -7.37 -13.57 11.27
CA TRP A 341 -7.65 -12.92 12.55
C TRP A 341 -8.48 -11.65 12.39
N VAL A 342 -8.04 -10.72 11.53
CA VAL A 342 -8.75 -9.45 11.35
C VAL A 342 -10.11 -9.66 10.67
N ALA A 343 -10.23 -10.61 9.74
CA ALA A 343 -11.53 -10.95 9.17
C ALA A 343 -12.50 -11.51 10.22
N ALA A 344 -12.01 -12.35 11.13
CA ALA A 344 -12.82 -12.89 12.21
C ALA A 344 -13.21 -11.82 13.25
N ALA A 345 -12.29 -10.93 13.62
CA ALA A 345 -12.57 -9.76 14.45
C ALA A 345 -13.66 -8.88 13.81
N SER A 346 -13.54 -8.63 12.50
CA SER A 346 -14.52 -7.88 11.72
C SER A 346 -15.91 -8.52 11.74
N ILE A 347 -16.02 -9.86 11.64
CA ILE A 347 -17.31 -10.56 11.79
C ILE A 347 -17.89 -10.34 13.19
N MET A 348 -17.06 -10.45 14.24
CA MET A 348 -17.51 -10.32 15.63
C MET A 348 -18.02 -8.91 15.97
N MET A 349 -17.55 -7.87 15.29
CA MET A 349 -17.96 -6.48 15.56
C MET A 349 -19.18 -6.01 14.76
N ARG A 350 -19.69 -6.79 13.80
CA ARG A 350 -20.87 -6.43 12.99
C ARG A 350 -22.19 -6.55 13.73
N ASP A 351 -23.15 -5.71 13.35
CA ASP A 351 -24.53 -5.70 13.84
C ASP A 351 -25.51 -6.31 12.82
N GLN A 352 -26.77 -6.52 13.23
CA GLN A 352 -27.84 -7.15 12.43
C GLN A 352 -28.17 -6.44 11.10
N GLU A 353 -27.75 -5.19 10.88
CA GLU A 353 -28.03 -4.48 9.62
C GLU A 353 -26.99 -4.81 8.53
N ASP A 354 -25.84 -5.39 8.91
CA ASP A 354 -24.76 -5.75 8.00
C ASP A 354 -24.97 -7.17 7.44
N SER A 355 -25.85 -7.28 6.45
CA SER A 355 -26.20 -8.54 5.80
C SER A 355 -25.00 -9.27 5.14
N ARG A 356 -25.19 -10.58 4.91
CA ARG A 356 -24.30 -11.56 4.23
C ARG A 356 -23.19 -10.94 3.37
N ASN A 357 -21.93 -11.16 3.76
CA ASN A 357 -20.76 -10.76 2.97
C ASN A 357 -20.07 -12.00 2.38
N ASN A 358 -20.21 -12.19 1.06
CA ASN A 358 -19.65 -13.32 0.31
C ASN A 358 -18.11 -13.39 0.34
N ARG A 359 -17.42 -12.34 0.80
CA ARG A 359 -15.94 -12.32 0.88
C ARG A 359 -15.40 -13.19 2.00
N TYR A 360 -16.04 -13.23 3.16
CA TYR A 360 -15.65 -14.16 4.23
C TYR A 360 -15.82 -15.61 3.79
N SER A 361 -16.88 -15.89 3.03
CA SER A 361 -17.03 -17.19 2.38
C SER A 361 -15.86 -17.42 1.41
N SER A 362 -15.57 -16.46 0.51
CA SER A 362 -14.46 -16.54 -0.45
C SER A 362 -13.09 -16.83 0.19
N LEU A 363 -12.79 -16.28 1.37
CA LEU A 363 -11.58 -16.61 2.13
C LEU A 363 -11.54 -18.11 2.51
N LEU A 364 -12.65 -18.62 3.04
CA LEU A 364 -12.80 -20.02 3.50
C LEU A 364 -12.85 -21.06 2.36
N ILE A 365 -13.34 -20.70 1.18
CA ILE A 365 -13.44 -21.63 0.02
C ILE A 365 -12.33 -21.48 -1.01
N LEU A 366 -11.76 -20.29 -1.18
CA LEU A 366 -10.83 -20.04 -2.30
C LEU A 366 -9.43 -19.69 -1.84
N LEU A 367 -9.28 -18.81 -0.83
CA LEU A 367 -7.93 -18.34 -0.47
C LEU A 367 -7.18 -19.40 0.33
N PHE A 368 -7.67 -19.74 1.53
CA PHE A 368 -6.94 -20.63 2.43
C PHE A 368 -6.78 -22.06 1.90
N PRO A 369 -7.82 -22.70 1.32
CA PRO A 369 -7.65 -24.03 0.73
C PRO A 369 -6.61 -24.05 -0.40
N LYS A 370 -6.56 -23.02 -1.25
CA LYS A 370 -5.55 -22.96 -2.33
C LYS A 370 -4.14 -22.71 -1.82
N LEU A 371 -3.97 -21.87 -0.79
CA LEU A 371 -2.68 -21.66 -0.13
C LEU A 371 -2.19 -22.94 0.55
N LEU A 372 -3.08 -23.65 1.23
CA LEU A 372 -2.81 -24.96 1.83
C LEU A 372 -2.35 -25.97 0.76
N MET A 373 -3.08 -26.07 -0.35
CA MET A 373 -2.72 -26.95 -1.48
C MET A 373 -1.35 -26.62 -2.06
N LYS A 374 -0.99 -25.34 -2.16
CA LYS A 374 0.35 -24.94 -2.61
C LYS A 374 1.42 -25.36 -1.61
N ALA A 375 1.21 -25.08 -0.33
CA ALA A 375 2.16 -25.39 0.74
C ALA A 375 2.41 -26.90 0.85
N VAL A 376 1.36 -27.72 0.78
CA VAL A 376 1.44 -29.19 0.86
C VAL A 376 2.16 -29.80 -0.33
N ASN A 377 2.06 -29.20 -1.52
CA ASN A 377 2.69 -29.70 -2.74
C ASN A 377 4.17 -29.28 -2.90
N VAL A 378 4.75 -28.55 -1.94
CA VAL A 378 6.16 -28.18 -1.99
C VAL A 378 7.03 -29.45 -1.85
N PRO A 379 7.92 -29.75 -2.81
CA PRO A 379 8.68 -31.00 -2.83
C PRO A 379 9.74 -31.14 -1.73
N ALA A 380 9.96 -30.11 -0.90
CA ALA A 380 10.87 -30.16 0.23
C ALA A 380 10.19 -30.84 1.43
N THR A 381 10.76 -31.97 1.85
CA THR A 381 10.33 -32.77 3.00
C THR A 381 10.50 -32.00 4.31
N PHE A 382 9.48 -31.25 4.73
CA PHE A 382 9.35 -30.90 6.15
C PHE A 382 8.59 -32.02 6.86
N GLU A 383 9.01 -32.33 8.09
CA GLU A 383 8.47 -33.44 8.86
C GLU A 383 7.10 -33.07 9.45
N ASP A 384 6.25 -34.07 9.65
CA ASP A 384 5.00 -33.88 10.37
C ASP A 384 5.29 -33.54 11.84
N HIS A 385 4.60 -32.54 12.36
CA HIS A 385 4.71 -32.15 13.76
C HIS A 385 3.67 -32.87 14.62
N PRO A 386 3.95 -33.16 15.89
CA PRO A 386 2.92 -33.55 16.84
C PRO A 386 1.76 -32.53 16.89
N ILE A 387 0.54 -32.99 17.15
CA ILE A 387 -0.69 -32.15 17.19
C ILE A 387 -0.51 -30.89 18.07
N HIS A 388 0.12 -31.03 19.25
CA HIS A 388 0.30 -29.90 20.17
C HIS A 388 1.33 -28.87 19.67
N GLU A 389 2.25 -29.25 18.80
CA GLU A 389 3.18 -28.34 18.13
C GLU A 389 2.51 -27.61 16.98
N TRP A 390 1.65 -28.30 16.20
CA TRP A 390 0.85 -27.67 15.15
C TRP A 390 0.06 -26.47 15.69
N LEU A 391 -0.60 -26.63 16.84
CA LEU A 391 -1.33 -25.54 17.51
C LEU A 391 -0.44 -24.37 17.97
N ARG A 392 0.89 -24.52 17.98
CA ARG A 392 1.88 -23.54 18.47
C ARG A 392 2.82 -23.02 17.39
N LEU A 393 2.61 -23.41 16.12
CA LEU A 393 3.61 -23.33 15.07
C LEU A 393 3.80 -21.93 14.45
N GLN A 394 3.71 -20.85 15.24
CA GLN A 394 4.03 -19.48 14.82
C GLN A 394 5.39 -19.00 15.36
N ARG A 395 6.19 -19.90 15.91
CA ARG A 395 7.54 -19.58 16.40
C ARG A 395 8.52 -19.44 15.23
N SER A 396 9.53 -18.58 15.40
CA SER A 396 10.53 -18.23 14.38
C SER A 396 11.44 -19.39 13.93
N ASP A 397 11.43 -20.52 14.64
CA ASP A 397 12.21 -21.73 14.37
C ASP A 397 11.47 -22.75 13.48
N ALA A 398 10.16 -22.56 13.26
CA ALA A 398 9.37 -23.46 12.42
C ALA A 398 9.66 -23.26 10.93
N HIS A 399 9.59 -24.34 10.15
CA HIS A 399 9.76 -24.27 8.70
C HIS A 399 8.67 -23.37 8.07
N PRO A 400 9.01 -22.41 7.19
CA PRO A 400 8.04 -21.43 6.65
C PRO A 400 6.79 -22.05 6.01
N VAL A 401 6.95 -23.19 5.32
CA VAL A 401 5.82 -23.92 4.72
C VAL A 401 4.89 -24.51 5.77
N ALA A 402 5.45 -25.06 6.87
CA ALA A 402 4.65 -25.57 7.97
C ALA A 402 3.91 -24.43 8.69
N ARG A 403 4.56 -23.26 8.85
CA ARG A 403 3.90 -22.05 9.34
C ARG A 403 2.71 -21.67 8.47
N LEU A 404 2.84 -21.70 7.14
CA LEU A 404 1.73 -21.39 6.23
C LEU A 404 0.57 -22.37 6.36
N ILE A 405 0.84 -23.67 6.48
CA ILE A 405 -0.19 -24.70 6.70
C ILE A 405 -0.96 -24.42 7.99
N ASN A 406 -0.24 -24.16 9.07
CA ASN A 406 -0.85 -23.81 10.36
C ASN A 406 -1.64 -22.49 10.26
N SER A 407 -1.10 -21.47 9.58
CA SER A 407 -1.79 -20.20 9.34
C SER A 407 -3.10 -20.38 8.57
N CYS A 408 -3.14 -21.26 7.57
CA CYS A 408 -4.36 -21.57 6.82
C CYS A 408 -5.41 -22.21 7.75
N TYR A 409 -5.01 -23.23 8.51
CA TYR A 409 -5.90 -23.90 9.47
C TYR A 409 -6.43 -22.95 10.54
N GLY A 410 -5.54 -22.22 11.21
CA GLY A 410 -5.91 -21.26 12.26
C GLY A 410 -6.85 -20.17 11.74
N SER A 411 -6.60 -19.66 10.53
CA SER A 411 -7.47 -18.65 9.89
C SER A 411 -8.85 -19.21 9.55
N MET A 412 -8.91 -20.45 9.04
CA MET A 412 -10.18 -21.11 8.75
C MET A 412 -10.98 -21.37 10.03
N ALA A 413 -10.33 -21.89 11.08
CA ALA A 413 -10.95 -22.14 12.37
C ALA A 413 -11.51 -20.85 12.99
N GLU A 414 -10.74 -19.77 12.97
CA GLU A 414 -11.11 -18.52 13.62
C GLU A 414 -12.26 -17.80 12.90
N ILE A 415 -12.24 -17.71 11.56
CA ILE A 415 -13.35 -17.13 10.79
C ILE A 415 -14.61 -18.01 10.94
N THR A 416 -14.47 -19.33 10.93
CA THR A 416 -15.60 -20.24 11.13
C THR A 416 -16.23 -20.03 12.51
N SER A 417 -15.41 -19.96 13.58
CA SER A 417 -15.88 -19.66 14.93
C SER A 417 -16.60 -18.32 15.00
N ALA A 418 -16.04 -17.26 14.39
CA ALA A 418 -16.66 -15.94 14.37
C ALA A 418 -18.02 -15.96 13.67
N ALA A 419 -18.14 -16.68 12.55
CA ALA A 419 -19.39 -16.80 11.80
C ALA A 419 -20.49 -17.52 12.61
N ILE A 420 -20.16 -18.61 13.30
CA ILE A 420 -21.12 -19.34 14.16
C ILE A 420 -21.61 -18.43 15.29
N ARG A 421 -20.68 -17.74 15.96
CA ARG A 421 -21.01 -16.83 17.08
C ARG A 421 -21.82 -15.62 16.62
N TYR A 422 -21.54 -15.10 15.43
CA TYR A 422 -22.32 -14.04 14.82
C TYR A 422 -23.76 -14.49 14.57
N GLU A 423 -23.95 -15.67 13.98
CA GLU A 423 -25.27 -16.24 13.71
C GLU A 423 -26.06 -16.52 14.99
N LEU A 424 -25.42 -17.11 16.01
CA LEU A 424 -26.01 -17.33 17.33
C LEU A 424 -26.47 -16.01 17.99
N ARG A 425 -25.73 -14.92 17.80
CA ARG A 425 -26.04 -13.62 18.39
C ARG A 425 -27.12 -12.87 17.62
N THR A 426 -27.08 -12.93 16.29
CA THR A 426 -27.85 -12.04 15.41
C THR A 426 -29.03 -12.71 14.73
N GLU A 427 -29.09 -14.04 14.74
CA GLU A 427 -30.01 -14.88 13.96
C GLU A 427 -29.88 -14.69 12.43
N GLN A 428 -28.82 -14.03 11.97
CA GLN A 428 -28.59 -13.74 10.56
C GLN A 428 -27.37 -14.44 10.00
N ARG A 429 -27.54 -15.03 8.81
CA ARG A 429 -26.49 -15.72 8.09
C ARG A 429 -25.45 -14.75 7.53
N ILE A 430 -24.18 -14.93 7.90
CA ILE A 430 -23.06 -14.11 7.39
C ILE A 430 -22.23 -14.83 6.32
N VAL A 431 -22.15 -16.16 6.38
CA VAL A 431 -21.40 -16.99 5.43
C VAL A 431 -22.28 -18.04 4.74
N ASP A 432 -21.85 -18.48 3.57
CA ASP A 432 -22.48 -19.60 2.90
C ASP A 432 -21.98 -20.95 3.44
N TRP A 433 -22.59 -21.48 4.50
CA TRP A 433 -22.28 -22.79 5.08
C TRP A 433 -22.13 -23.98 4.12
N GLU A 434 -22.90 -24.05 3.03
CA GLU A 434 -22.71 -25.10 2.01
C GLU A 434 -21.34 -24.95 1.33
N SER A 435 -20.97 -23.72 1.00
CA SER A 435 -19.65 -23.40 0.49
C SER A 435 -18.57 -23.62 1.55
N VAL A 436 -18.77 -23.15 2.78
CA VAL A 436 -17.78 -23.33 3.87
C VAL A 436 -17.50 -24.81 4.13
N ALA A 437 -18.52 -25.67 4.09
CA ALA A 437 -18.37 -27.12 4.18
C ALA A 437 -17.50 -27.68 3.05
N TYR A 438 -17.65 -27.16 1.82
CA TYR A 438 -16.79 -27.51 0.70
C TYR A 438 -15.33 -27.10 0.95
N GLY A 439 -15.08 -25.87 1.43
CA GLY A 439 -13.71 -25.39 1.73
C GLY A 439 -12.99 -26.25 2.78
N TRP A 440 -13.67 -26.61 3.86
CA TRP A 440 -13.14 -27.55 4.86
C TRP A 440 -12.88 -28.95 4.27
N SER A 441 -13.74 -29.42 3.38
CA SER A 441 -13.58 -30.72 2.71
C SER A 441 -12.41 -30.72 1.71
N GLU A 442 -12.22 -29.62 0.96
CA GLU A 442 -11.10 -29.45 0.01
C GLU A 442 -9.76 -29.42 0.73
N GLY A 443 -9.68 -28.73 1.87
CA GLY A 443 -8.46 -28.72 2.69
C GLY A 443 -8.10 -30.10 3.24
N LEU A 444 -9.11 -30.88 3.64
CA LEU A 444 -8.92 -32.26 4.10
C LEU A 444 -8.44 -33.19 2.97
N GLU A 445 -9.04 -33.08 1.78
CA GLU A 445 -8.64 -33.85 0.60
C GLU A 445 -7.19 -33.53 0.18
N THR A 446 -6.81 -32.26 0.25
CA THR A 446 -5.44 -31.80 0.04
C THR A 446 -4.48 -32.46 1.03
N LEU A 447 -4.84 -32.48 2.32
CA LEU A 447 -4.02 -33.09 3.35
C LEU A 447 -3.94 -34.61 3.20
N GLU A 448 -4.98 -35.31 2.73
CA GLU A 448 -4.96 -36.76 2.56
C GLU A 448 -3.87 -37.22 1.58
N GLN A 449 -3.53 -36.38 0.59
CA GLN A 449 -2.46 -36.63 -0.37
C GLN A 449 -1.04 -36.42 0.21
N SER A 450 -0.94 -35.87 1.42
CA SER A 450 0.33 -35.56 2.11
C SER A 450 0.75 -36.64 3.11
N ASN A 451 1.94 -36.50 3.68
CA ASN A 451 2.45 -37.32 4.81
C ASN A 451 2.17 -36.69 6.19
N LEU A 452 1.35 -35.63 6.27
CA LEU A 452 1.09 -34.87 7.51
C LEU A 452 -0.05 -35.49 8.34
N ASP A 453 0.16 -36.72 8.83
CA ASP A 453 -0.88 -37.51 9.51
C ASP A 453 -1.46 -36.80 10.76
N SER A 454 -0.65 -36.05 11.51
CA SER A 454 -1.09 -35.29 12.68
C SER A 454 -1.97 -34.11 12.29
N MET A 455 -1.60 -33.40 11.22
CA MET A 455 -2.40 -32.30 10.67
C MET A 455 -3.73 -32.81 10.09
N LYS A 456 -3.73 -33.97 9.41
CA LYS A 456 -4.96 -34.63 8.94
C LYS A 456 -5.91 -34.95 10.09
N GLN A 457 -5.39 -35.52 11.17
CA GLN A 457 -6.19 -35.87 12.36
C GLN A 457 -6.78 -34.62 13.01
N LEU A 458 -6.00 -33.54 13.14
CA LEU A 458 -6.48 -32.28 13.69
C LEU A 458 -7.58 -31.66 12.80
N TRP A 459 -7.36 -31.61 11.49
CA TRP A 459 -8.32 -31.07 10.52
C TRP A 459 -9.62 -31.88 10.52
N PHE A 460 -9.53 -33.21 10.40
CA PHE A 460 -10.69 -34.09 10.42
C PHE A 460 -11.45 -34.03 11.75
N GLY A 461 -10.74 -34.01 12.88
CA GLY A 461 -11.35 -33.83 14.20
C GLY A 461 -12.11 -32.50 14.31
N THR A 462 -11.57 -31.43 13.72
CA THR A 462 -12.25 -30.12 13.69
C THR A 462 -13.52 -30.18 12.84
N VAL A 463 -13.50 -30.87 11.70
CA VAL A 463 -14.71 -31.06 10.88
C VAL A 463 -15.78 -31.85 11.64
N LEU A 464 -15.41 -32.91 12.37
CA LEU A 464 -16.35 -33.63 13.25
C LEU A 464 -16.94 -32.72 14.33
N TYR A 465 -16.14 -31.83 14.91
CA TYR A 465 -16.62 -30.86 15.88
C TYR A 465 -17.59 -29.85 15.26
N LEU A 466 -17.34 -29.39 14.03
CA LEU A 466 -18.27 -28.52 13.30
C LEU A 466 -19.59 -29.22 12.95
N GLU A 467 -19.55 -30.50 12.58
CA GLU A 467 -20.77 -31.31 12.38
C GLU A 467 -21.56 -31.50 13.68
N TYR A 468 -20.85 -31.69 14.80
CA TYR A 468 -21.48 -31.70 16.12
C TYR A 468 -22.17 -30.36 16.41
N LEU A 469 -21.47 -29.23 16.20
CA LEU A 469 -22.04 -27.90 16.39
C LEU A 469 -23.28 -27.68 15.52
N ASP A 470 -23.28 -28.06 14.24
CA ASP A 470 -24.47 -27.99 13.37
C ASP A 470 -25.64 -28.81 13.95
N ALA A 471 -25.37 -30.01 14.47
CA ALA A 471 -26.40 -30.90 15.03
C ALA A 471 -27.03 -30.38 16.34
N ILE A 472 -26.28 -29.62 17.15
CA ILE A 472 -26.76 -29.10 18.45
C ILE A 472 -27.17 -27.63 18.39
N SER A 473 -26.88 -26.93 17.30
CA SER A 473 -27.23 -25.51 17.14
C SER A 473 -28.69 -25.34 16.75
N PRO A 474 -29.29 -24.16 17.01
CA PRO A 474 -30.62 -23.83 16.47
C PRO A 474 -30.67 -23.88 14.93
N ASP A 475 -31.82 -24.22 14.34
CA ASP A 475 -32.04 -24.40 12.89
C ASP A 475 -31.57 -23.26 11.96
N HIS A 476 -31.37 -22.05 12.50
CA HIS A 476 -30.92 -20.88 11.75
C HIS A 476 -29.40 -20.75 11.67
N VAL A 477 -28.65 -21.43 12.54
CA VAL A 477 -27.20 -21.42 12.62
C VAL A 477 -26.64 -22.56 11.79
N MET A 478 -25.57 -22.33 11.04
CA MET A 478 -24.89 -23.37 10.25
C MET A 478 -25.74 -24.07 9.18
N LYS A 479 -26.97 -23.58 8.92
CA LYS A 479 -27.92 -24.19 8.02
C LYS A 479 -27.32 -24.55 6.65
N GLY A 480 -27.28 -25.85 6.37
CA GLY A 480 -26.75 -26.42 5.13
C GLY A 480 -25.26 -26.80 5.20
N PHE A 481 -24.64 -26.76 6.38
CA PHE A 481 -23.29 -27.27 6.59
C PHE A 481 -23.28 -28.80 6.48
N ASN A 482 -22.88 -29.31 5.31
CA ASN A 482 -22.76 -30.74 5.07
C ASN A 482 -21.39 -31.08 4.48
N PRO A 483 -20.35 -31.19 5.33
CA PRO A 483 -19.03 -31.58 4.87
C PRO A 483 -19.09 -33.04 4.41
N HIS A 484 -18.76 -33.29 3.14
CA HIS A 484 -18.68 -34.67 2.59
C HIS A 484 -17.40 -35.40 3.09
N SER A 485 -16.82 -34.93 4.19
CA SER A 485 -15.54 -35.32 4.77
C SER A 485 -15.51 -36.79 5.19
N ARG A 486 -16.65 -37.33 5.68
CA ARG A 486 -16.80 -38.71 6.16
C ARG A 486 -16.45 -39.77 5.10
N HIS A 487 -16.50 -39.43 3.81
CA HIS A 487 -16.16 -40.34 2.70
C HIS A 487 -14.78 -40.08 2.08
N ARG A 488 -14.05 -39.07 2.55
CA ARG A 488 -12.79 -38.62 1.93
C ARG A 488 -11.54 -38.94 2.76
N VAL A 489 -11.69 -39.41 3.99
CA VAL A 489 -10.58 -39.80 4.86
C VAL A 489 -10.44 -41.32 4.88
N SER A 490 -9.21 -41.83 4.82
CA SER A 490 -8.96 -43.26 5.01
C SER A 490 -9.49 -43.76 6.36
N GLU A 491 -10.11 -44.94 6.36
CA GLU A 491 -10.70 -45.57 7.56
C GLU A 491 -9.72 -45.59 8.74
N LYS A 492 -8.44 -45.83 8.46
CA LYS A 492 -7.34 -45.82 9.45
C LYS A 492 -7.16 -44.46 10.12
N ILE A 493 -7.18 -43.35 9.37
CA ILE A 493 -7.06 -42.00 9.94
C ILE A 493 -8.33 -41.64 10.71
N GLY A 494 -9.50 -41.99 10.18
CA GLY A 494 -10.79 -41.78 10.85
C GLY A 494 -10.84 -42.46 12.22
N GLN A 495 -10.58 -43.78 12.28
CA GLN A 495 -10.55 -44.56 13.52
C GLN A 495 -9.52 -44.03 14.52
N LYS A 496 -8.31 -43.70 14.06
CA LYS A 496 -7.26 -43.12 14.93
C LYS A 496 -7.68 -41.78 15.50
N THR A 497 -8.29 -40.91 14.71
CA THR A 497 -8.75 -39.58 15.15
C THR A 497 -9.83 -39.73 16.22
N VAL A 498 -10.83 -40.57 15.97
CA VAL A 498 -11.91 -40.84 16.94
C VAL A 498 -11.37 -41.44 18.23
N ALA A 499 -10.43 -42.38 18.15
CA ALA A 499 -9.78 -42.94 19.34
C ALA A 499 -9.05 -41.86 20.16
N LYS A 500 -8.31 -40.97 19.50
CA LYS A 500 -7.60 -39.86 20.15
C LYS A 500 -8.52 -38.80 20.77
N ILE A 501 -9.70 -38.57 20.18
CA ILE A 501 -10.71 -37.68 20.77
C ILE A 501 -11.28 -38.32 22.04
N LYS A 502 -11.53 -39.64 22.02
CA LYS A 502 -12.07 -40.38 23.16
C LYS A 502 -11.09 -40.47 24.34
N ASP A 503 -9.79 -40.58 24.06
CA ASP A 503 -8.73 -40.70 25.06
C ASP A 503 -8.13 -39.35 25.52
N GLU A 504 -8.69 -38.22 25.06
CA GLU A 504 -8.26 -36.84 25.37
C GLU A 504 -6.88 -36.45 24.83
N SER A 505 -6.25 -37.27 23.99
CA SER A 505 -4.97 -36.92 23.36
C SER A 505 -5.09 -35.96 22.16
N LEU A 506 -6.32 -35.74 21.67
CA LEU A 506 -6.65 -34.75 20.66
C LEU A 506 -7.88 -33.96 21.10
N ASP A 507 -7.70 -32.64 21.26
CA ASP A 507 -8.78 -31.68 21.46
C ASP A 507 -8.98 -30.83 20.18
N PRO A 508 -9.93 -31.21 19.32
CA PRO A 508 -10.22 -30.44 18.11
C PRO A 508 -11.15 -29.26 18.34
N SER A 509 -11.74 -29.10 19.54
CA SER A 509 -12.64 -27.97 19.81
C SER A 509 -11.85 -26.70 20.14
N SER A 510 -10.68 -26.83 20.76
CA SER A 510 -9.86 -25.71 21.21
C SER A 510 -9.70 -24.59 20.16
N PRO A 511 -9.36 -24.84 18.87
CA PRO A 511 -9.20 -23.77 17.88
C PRO A 511 -10.50 -23.03 17.53
N ILE A 512 -11.66 -23.70 17.61
CA ILE A 512 -12.98 -23.09 17.37
C ILE A 512 -13.50 -22.39 18.63
N GLU A 513 -13.18 -22.89 19.82
CA GLU A 513 -13.63 -22.33 21.08
C GLU A 513 -12.81 -21.11 21.55
N LEU A 514 -11.64 -20.88 20.97
CA LEU A 514 -10.92 -19.62 21.16
C LEU A 514 -11.77 -18.45 20.65
N LYS A 515 -12.10 -17.51 21.54
CA LYS A 515 -12.86 -16.32 21.17
C LYS A 515 -12.10 -15.52 20.09
N PRO A 516 -12.68 -15.33 18.88
CA PRO A 516 -12.03 -14.56 17.82
C PRO A 516 -11.87 -13.09 18.19
N GLY A 517 -10.86 -12.43 17.61
CA GLY A 517 -10.59 -11.01 17.84
C GLY A 517 -10.02 -10.69 19.24
N GLY A 518 -9.34 -11.67 19.85
CA GLY A 518 -8.55 -11.49 21.07
C GLY A 518 -7.19 -10.85 20.78
N ALA A 519 -6.11 -11.39 21.37
CA ALA A 519 -4.75 -10.93 21.10
C ALA A 519 -4.31 -11.28 19.67
N ASN A 520 -3.41 -10.47 19.09
CA ASN A 520 -2.82 -10.71 17.77
C ASN A 520 -2.14 -12.10 17.74
N PRO A 521 -2.60 -13.05 16.91
CA PRO A 521 -2.11 -14.42 16.93
C PRO A 521 -0.79 -14.60 16.20
N VAL A 522 -0.31 -13.59 15.47
CA VAL A 522 1.07 -13.55 14.95
C VAL A 522 2.05 -13.34 16.11
N GLU A 523 1.69 -12.48 17.07
CA GLU A 523 2.52 -12.20 18.26
C GLU A 523 2.31 -13.25 19.36
N MET A 524 1.07 -13.72 19.52
CA MET A 524 0.65 -14.60 20.61
C MET A 524 -0.24 -15.75 20.10
N PRO A 525 0.36 -16.83 19.53
CA PRO A 525 -0.38 -17.89 18.83
C PRO A 525 -1.35 -18.73 19.67
N LEU A 526 -1.31 -18.63 21.00
CA LEU A 526 -2.19 -19.34 21.93
C LEU A 526 -2.58 -18.50 23.15
N THR A 527 -3.02 -17.28 22.92
CA THR A 527 -3.65 -16.47 23.97
C THR A 527 -5.08 -16.14 23.58
N GLY A 528 -6.01 -16.56 24.41
CA GLY A 528 -7.42 -16.33 24.20
C GLY A 528 -8.20 -16.99 25.31
N ILE A 529 -9.38 -16.46 25.58
CA ILE A 529 -10.31 -17.09 26.51
C ILE A 529 -11.02 -18.17 25.69
N GLN A 530 -10.80 -19.44 26.06
CA GLN A 530 -11.62 -20.52 25.55
C GLN A 530 -13.03 -20.31 26.10
N VAL A 531 -13.97 -20.09 25.19
CA VAL A 531 -15.39 -19.93 25.50
C VAL A 531 -16.11 -20.94 24.64
N PRO A 532 -16.73 -21.99 25.21
CA PRO A 532 -17.55 -22.92 24.44
C PRO A 532 -18.51 -22.14 23.52
N VAL A 533 -18.63 -22.59 22.27
CA VAL A 533 -19.54 -21.93 21.32
C VAL A 533 -20.98 -22.02 21.81
N ILE A 534 -21.34 -23.18 22.39
CA ILE A 534 -22.61 -23.47 23.04
C ILE A 534 -22.31 -23.99 24.46
N PRO A 535 -22.43 -23.15 25.51
CA PRO A 535 -22.00 -23.52 26.86
C PRO A 535 -22.88 -24.58 27.55
N ASP A 536 -24.16 -24.69 27.18
CA ASP A 536 -25.14 -25.56 27.83
C ASP A 536 -25.66 -26.66 26.89
N ALA A 537 -24.77 -27.30 26.13
CA ALA A 537 -25.16 -28.39 25.22
C ALA A 537 -25.62 -29.64 26.01
N GLU A 538 -26.76 -30.23 25.61
CA GLU A 538 -27.34 -31.41 26.28
C GLU A 538 -26.46 -32.67 26.14
N ILE A 539 -25.75 -32.79 25.03
CA ILE A 539 -24.85 -33.90 24.71
C ILE A 539 -23.47 -33.30 24.50
N THR A 540 -22.45 -33.82 25.18
CA THR A 540 -21.07 -33.36 24.98
C THR A 540 -20.52 -33.85 23.63
N PHE A 541 -19.53 -33.14 23.07
CA PHE A 541 -18.87 -33.56 21.83
C PHE A 541 -18.36 -35.02 21.88
N ARG A 542 -17.83 -35.44 23.04
CA ARG A 542 -17.30 -36.81 23.21
C ARG A 542 -18.39 -37.87 23.21
N GLU A 543 -19.52 -37.59 23.87
CA GLU A 543 -20.69 -38.48 23.86
C GLU A 543 -21.22 -38.60 22.44
N TRP A 544 -21.37 -37.46 21.74
CA TRP A 544 -21.80 -37.44 20.35
C TRP A 544 -20.88 -38.26 19.43
N VAL A 545 -19.56 -38.08 19.51
CA VAL A 545 -18.58 -38.87 18.74
C VAL A 545 -18.63 -40.36 19.09
N SER A 546 -18.96 -40.69 20.35
CA SER A 546 -19.10 -42.09 20.80
C SER A 546 -20.33 -42.77 20.23
N ASP A 547 -21.38 -42.01 19.93
CA ASP A 547 -22.61 -42.54 19.32
C ASP A 547 -22.49 -42.69 17.79
N GLN A 548 -21.52 -42.02 17.15
CA GLN A 548 -21.23 -42.16 15.71
C GLN A 548 -20.52 -43.48 15.31
N VAL A 549 -20.41 -44.47 16.21
CA VAL A 549 -19.66 -45.75 16.04
C VAL A 549 -20.04 -46.54 14.78
N PHE A 550 -21.22 -46.30 14.19
CA PHE A 550 -21.67 -46.99 12.98
C PHE A 550 -20.90 -46.62 11.69
N VAL A 551 -20.13 -45.52 11.68
CA VAL A 551 -19.54 -44.97 10.43
C VAL A 551 -18.17 -45.55 10.07
N PHE A 552 -17.41 -46.07 11.05
CA PHE A 552 -16.06 -46.63 10.82
C PHE A 552 -15.82 -47.99 11.49
N GLY A 553 -16.87 -48.60 12.04
CA GLY A 553 -16.82 -49.97 12.56
C GLY A 553 -16.92 -50.97 11.42
N SER A 554 -16.08 -52.00 11.45
CA SER A 554 -16.07 -53.15 10.54
C SER A 554 -17.45 -53.79 10.39
N GLY A 555 -18.26 -53.27 9.46
CA GLY A 555 -19.52 -53.85 9.03
C GLY A 555 -19.24 -55.02 8.10
N GLY A 556 -18.87 -56.16 8.67
CA GLY A 556 -19.18 -57.43 8.03
C GLY A 556 -20.69 -57.46 7.80
N PHE A 557 -21.09 -57.60 6.53
CA PHE A 557 -22.46 -57.98 6.18
C PHE A 557 -22.79 -59.27 6.94
N VAL A 558 -23.51 -59.16 8.06
CA VAL A 558 -24.38 -60.25 8.49
C VAL A 558 -25.63 -60.06 7.66
N SER A 559 -25.72 -60.81 6.56
CA SER A 559 -27.00 -61.07 5.94
C SER A 559 -27.88 -61.72 7.01
N SER A 560 -28.87 -60.99 7.50
CA SER A 560 -30.03 -61.61 8.14
C SER A 560 -30.83 -62.32 7.05
N SER A 561 -30.30 -63.43 6.56
CA SER A 561 -31.11 -64.55 6.12
C SER A 561 -31.39 -65.36 7.37
N ASP A 562 -32.63 -65.30 7.84
CA ASP A 562 -33.36 -66.46 8.35
C ASP A 562 -34.82 -66.02 8.53
N ASP A 563 -35.61 -66.35 7.51
CA ASP A 563 -37.01 -66.74 7.68
C ASP A 563 -37.06 -67.97 8.61
N GLU A 564 -37.90 -67.94 9.66
CA GLU A 564 -38.78 -69.05 10.08
C GLU A 564 -39.45 -68.75 11.44
N TYR A 565 -40.67 -68.19 11.38
CA TYR A 565 -41.95 -68.65 11.97
C TYR A 565 -42.90 -67.51 12.33
#